data_AF-A0A5F7ZVR6-F1
#
_entry.id   AF-A0A5F7ZVR6-F1
#
_cell.length_a   1.000
_cell.length_b   1.000
_cell.length_c   1.000
_cell.angle_alpha   90.00
_cell.angle_beta   90.00
_cell.angle_gamma   90.00
#
_symmetry.space_group_name_H-M   'P 1'
#
loop_
_entity.id
_entity.type
_entity.pdbx_description
1 polymer ?
#
loop_
_entity_poly.entity_id
_entity_poly.type
_entity_poly.pdbx_seq_one_letter_code
_entity_poly.pdbx_strand_id
1 'polypeptide(L)'
;MSLALNDLLICCRQLEHERATERKKEVEKFKRLIRDPETIIHLDRHSDSKQGKYLNWDAVFRFLQKYIQKETECLRIAKPNVSASTQASRQKKMQEISSLVKYFIKCANRRAPRLKCQELLNYIMDTVKDSSSGAVYGADYSNILLKDILSVRKYWCEISQQQWLGMF
;
A
#
# COMPACT_ATOMS: atom_id res chain seq x y z
N MET A 1 -16.79 8.93 -16.56
CA MET A 1 -15.85 8.77 -15.42
C MET A 1 -16.50 9.52 -14.27
N SER A 2 -16.82 8.86 -13.14
CA SER A 2 -17.43 9.55 -11.98
C SER A 2 -16.47 10.63 -11.46
N LEU A 3 -17.04 11.73 -10.95
CA LEU A 3 -16.26 12.83 -10.36
C LEU A 3 -15.39 12.32 -9.21
N ALA A 4 -15.94 11.44 -8.36
CA ALA A 4 -15.23 10.86 -7.23
C ALA A 4 -14.00 10.03 -7.65
N LEU A 5 -14.12 9.24 -8.74
CA LEU A 5 -12.98 8.51 -9.30
C LEU A 5 -11.94 9.43 -9.95
N ASN A 6 -12.37 10.52 -10.57
CA ASN A 6 -11.46 11.50 -11.15
C ASN A 6 -10.63 12.18 -10.04
N ASP A 7 -11.29 12.59 -8.95
CA ASP A 7 -10.63 13.17 -7.79
C ASP A 7 -9.61 12.22 -7.14
N LEU A 8 -9.98 10.93 -7.04
CA LEU A 8 -9.04 9.90 -6.59
C LEU A 8 -7.87 9.74 -7.55
N LEU A 9 -8.11 9.70 -8.87
CA LEU A 9 -7.04 9.56 -9.86
C LEU A 9 -6.07 10.75 -9.81
N ILE A 10 -6.59 11.97 -9.72
CA ILE A 10 -5.78 13.19 -9.58
C ILE A 10 -4.96 13.10 -8.30
N CYS A 11 -5.59 12.76 -7.17
CA CYS A 11 -4.90 12.59 -5.89
C CYS A 11 -3.78 11.53 -5.99
N CYS A 12 -4.06 10.37 -6.59
CA CYS A 12 -3.08 9.30 -6.79
C CYS A 12 -1.84 9.77 -7.57
N ARG A 13 -2.03 10.57 -8.63
CA ARG A 13 -0.92 11.14 -9.40
C ARG A 13 -0.08 12.13 -8.59
N GLN A 14 -0.68 12.80 -7.62
CA GLN A 14 0.02 13.74 -6.74
C GLN A 14 0.70 13.07 -5.54
N LEU A 15 0.47 11.78 -5.29
CA LEU A 15 1.20 11.05 -4.25
C LEU A 15 2.72 10.99 -4.53
N GLU A 16 3.13 11.04 -5.79
CA GLU A 16 4.54 11.04 -6.19
C GLU A 16 5.17 12.44 -6.22
N HIS A 17 4.49 13.48 -5.70
CA HIS A 17 4.97 14.86 -5.76
C HIS A 17 6.37 15.04 -5.13
N GLU A 18 7.21 15.93 -5.68
CA GLU A 18 8.59 16.11 -5.21
C GLU A 18 8.68 16.66 -3.78
N ARG A 19 7.80 17.62 -3.44
CA ARG A 19 7.74 18.20 -2.10
C ARG A 19 7.07 17.25 -1.10
N ALA A 20 7.76 16.93 -0.01
CA ALA A 20 7.26 16.05 1.05
C ALA A 20 5.97 16.57 1.75
N THR A 21 5.83 17.90 1.88
CA THR A 21 4.64 18.53 2.46
C THR A 21 3.39 18.30 1.61
N GLU A 22 3.52 18.40 0.29
CA GLU A 22 2.42 18.11 -0.64
C GLU A 22 2.07 16.63 -0.60
N ARG A 23 3.06 15.73 -0.60
CA ARG A 23 2.78 14.30 -0.47
C ARG A 23 2.03 13.96 0.81
N LYS A 24 2.40 14.58 1.94
CA LYS A 24 1.71 14.40 3.22
C LYS A 24 0.25 14.85 3.14
N LYS A 25 -0.01 16.01 2.53
CA LYS A 25 -1.37 16.53 2.31
C LYS A 25 -2.19 15.60 1.41
N GLU A 26 -1.59 15.11 0.33
CA GLU A 26 -2.26 14.21 -0.61
C GLU A 26 -2.53 12.84 -0.01
N VAL A 27 -1.68 12.30 0.87
CA VAL A 27 -1.99 11.07 1.61
C VAL A 27 -3.23 11.23 2.50
N GLU A 28 -3.40 12.36 3.17
CA GLU A 28 -4.59 12.60 4.00
C GLU A 28 -5.85 12.79 3.14
N LYS A 29 -5.72 13.40 1.95
CA LYS A 29 -6.80 13.44 0.95
C LYS A 29 -7.12 12.03 0.44
N PHE A 30 -6.11 11.25 0.07
CA PHE A 30 -6.22 9.88 -0.40
C PHE A 30 -6.96 8.99 0.60
N LYS A 31 -6.58 9.01 1.88
CA LYS A 31 -7.26 8.27 2.96
C LYS A 31 -8.75 8.59 3.05
N ARG A 32 -9.15 9.84 2.79
CA ARG A 32 -10.57 10.24 2.75
C ARG A 32 -11.27 9.71 1.50
N LEU A 33 -10.66 9.86 0.32
CA LEU A 33 -11.25 9.44 -0.94
C LEU A 33 -11.45 7.93 -1.02
N ILE A 34 -10.50 7.10 -0.55
CA ILE A 34 -10.67 5.63 -0.59
C ILE A 34 -11.75 5.10 0.36
N ARG A 35 -12.31 5.95 1.23
CA ARG A 35 -13.46 5.63 2.09
C ARG A 35 -14.78 6.18 1.57
N ASP A 36 -14.72 7.08 0.61
CA ASP A 36 -15.90 7.72 0.07
C ASP A 36 -16.83 6.65 -0.54
N PRO A 37 -18.13 6.61 -0.19
CA PRO A 37 -19.03 5.56 -0.64
C PRO A 37 -19.14 5.48 -2.17
N GLU A 38 -19.17 6.61 -2.87
CA GLU A 38 -19.25 6.64 -4.33
C GLU A 38 -17.97 6.08 -4.95
N THR A 39 -16.81 6.50 -4.46
CA THR A 39 -15.50 5.99 -4.85
C THR A 39 -15.41 4.48 -4.65
N ILE A 40 -15.84 3.97 -3.49
CA ILE A 40 -15.85 2.54 -3.17
C ILE A 40 -16.72 1.76 -4.16
N ILE A 41 -17.94 2.21 -4.42
CA ILE A 41 -18.87 1.51 -5.32
C ILE A 41 -18.25 1.35 -6.69
N HIS A 42 -17.62 2.41 -7.20
CA HIS A 42 -16.96 2.35 -8.49
C HIS A 42 -15.71 1.47 -8.50
N LEU A 43 -14.82 1.58 -7.50
CA LEU A 43 -13.63 0.75 -7.41
C LEU A 43 -13.98 -0.74 -7.28
N ASP A 44 -14.97 -1.08 -6.47
CA ASP A 44 -15.47 -2.44 -6.32
C ASP A 44 -15.99 -2.96 -7.67
N ARG A 45 -16.90 -2.22 -8.31
CA ARG A 45 -17.45 -2.60 -9.62
C ARG A 45 -16.38 -2.76 -10.69
N HIS A 46 -15.37 -1.89 -10.72
CA HIS A 46 -14.29 -1.96 -11.70
C HIS A 46 -13.30 -3.09 -11.40
N SER A 47 -13.10 -3.46 -10.14
CA SER A 47 -12.24 -4.59 -9.75
C SER A 47 -12.92 -5.94 -10.03
N ASP A 48 -14.25 -5.99 -9.92
CA ASP A 48 -15.05 -7.17 -10.22
C ASP A 48 -15.28 -7.35 -11.74
N SER A 49 -15.00 -6.32 -12.55
CA SER A 49 -15.13 -6.37 -14.00
C SER A 49 -13.93 -7.02 -14.67
N LYS A 50 -14.18 -7.84 -15.71
CA LYS A 50 -13.12 -8.38 -16.59
C LYS A 50 -12.46 -7.31 -17.46
N GLN A 51 -13.05 -6.11 -17.55
CA GLN A 51 -12.52 -5.01 -18.36
C GLN A 51 -11.56 -4.14 -17.54
N GLY A 52 -10.26 -4.35 -17.71
CA GLY A 52 -9.18 -3.60 -17.02
C GLY A 52 -8.96 -2.16 -17.49
N LYS A 53 -9.98 -1.49 -18.06
CA LYS A 53 -9.85 -0.15 -18.66
C LYS A 53 -9.99 0.98 -17.64
N TYR A 54 -10.63 0.74 -16.51
CA TYR A 54 -10.95 1.77 -15.52
C TYR A 54 -10.08 1.67 -14.27
N LEU A 55 -9.98 2.79 -13.53
CA LEU A 55 -9.33 2.81 -12.22
C LEU A 55 -10.04 1.80 -11.29
N ASN A 56 -9.26 0.88 -10.73
CA ASN A 56 -9.68 -0.19 -9.83
C ASN A 56 -8.74 -0.29 -8.63
N TRP A 57 -9.02 -1.18 -7.67
CA TRP A 57 -8.24 -1.28 -6.44
C TRP A 57 -6.75 -1.60 -6.70
N ASP A 58 -6.42 -2.49 -7.64
CA ASP A 58 -5.03 -2.80 -7.98
C ASP A 58 -4.29 -1.59 -8.61
N ALA A 59 -4.96 -0.82 -9.46
CA ALA A 59 -4.38 0.39 -10.04
C ALA A 59 -4.10 1.44 -8.97
N VAL A 60 -5.02 1.64 -8.02
CA VAL A 60 -4.82 2.53 -6.87
C VAL A 60 -3.68 2.02 -5.98
N PHE A 61 -3.59 0.71 -5.77
CA PHE A 61 -2.52 0.10 -4.99
C PHE A 61 -1.14 0.37 -5.61
N ARG A 62 -1.02 0.28 -6.94
CA ARG A 62 0.23 0.62 -7.64
C ARG A 62 0.67 2.07 -7.42
N PHE A 63 -0.24 3.04 -7.38
CA PHE A 63 0.11 4.41 -7.01
C PHE A 63 0.57 4.51 -5.55
N LEU A 64 -0.10 3.80 -4.64
CA LEU A 64 0.31 3.75 -3.24
C LEU A 64 1.70 3.11 -3.07
N GLN A 65 2.02 2.05 -3.79
CA GLN A 65 3.34 1.42 -3.77
C GLN A 65 4.43 2.41 -4.18
N LYS A 66 4.22 3.19 -5.25
CA LYS A 66 5.18 4.21 -5.70
C LYS A 66 5.39 5.33 -4.67
N TYR A 67 4.29 5.78 -4.04
CA TYR A 67 4.38 6.72 -2.92
C TYR A 67 5.27 6.19 -1.80
N ILE A 68 5.06 4.93 -1.42
CA ILE A 68 5.79 4.30 -0.33
C ILE A 68 7.26 4.13 -0.69
N GLN A 69 7.57 3.68 -1.91
CA GLN A 69 8.94 3.62 -2.41
C GLN A 69 9.61 5.00 -2.32
N LYS A 70 8.92 6.07 -2.71
CA LYS A 70 9.45 7.44 -2.62
C LYS A 70 9.70 7.89 -1.18
N GLU A 71 8.79 7.61 -0.26
CA GLU A 71 8.98 7.95 1.16
C GLU A 71 10.11 7.15 1.79
N THR A 72 10.22 5.86 1.49
CA THR A 72 11.29 4.99 1.99
C THR A 72 12.66 5.43 1.46
N GLU A 73 12.76 5.79 0.18
CA GLU A 73 14.00 6.34 -0.39
C GLU A 73 14.41 7.66 0.28
N CYS A 74 13.45 8.55 0.56
CA CYS A 74 13.72 9.80 1.30
C CYS A 74 14.27 9.52 2.71
N LEU A 75 13.79 8.46 3.37
CA LEU A 75 14.28 8.05 4.69
C LEU A 75 15.68 7.43 4.61
N ARG A 76 16.01 6.72 3.52
CA ARG A 76 17.30 6.06 3.28
C ARG A 76 18.43 7.03 2.99
N ILE A 77 18.19 8.05 2.16
CA ILE A 77 19.19 9.09 1.83
C ILE A 77 19.59 9.90 3.08
N ALA A 78 18.73 9.94 4.11
CA ALA A 78 18.99 10.70 5.32
C ALA A 78 20.08 10.05 6.20
N LYS A 79 21.08 10.85 6.63
CA LYS A 79 22.28 10.38 7.37
C LYS A 79 21.98 9.37 8.48
N PRO A 80 22.74 8.27 8.62
CA PRO A 80 22.46 7.22 9.61
C PRO A 80 22.81 7.65 11.06
N ASN A 81 23.84 8.47 11.24
CA ASN A 81 24.29 8.94 12.56
C ASN A 81 23.53 10.20 12.98
N VAL A 82 22.30 10.00 13.46
CA VAL A 82 21.43 11.08 13.96
C VAL A 82 21.08 10.86 15.42
N SER A 83 20.54 11.89 16.07
CA SER A 83 20.06 11.78 17.45
C SER A 83 19.02 10.67 17.61
N ALA A 84 18.92 10.11 18.82
CA ALA A 84 17.88 9.13 19.17
C ALA A 84 16.46 9.65 18.86
N SER A 85 16.21 10.95 19.06
CA SER A 85 14.92 11.58 18.72
C SER A 85 14.62 11.58 17.23
N THR A 86 15.64 11.77 16.38
CA THR A 86 15.50 11.71 14.93
C THR A 86 15.30 10.27 14.46
N GLN A 87 16.03 9.31 15.05
CA GLN A 87 15.85 7.89 14.77
C GLN A 87 14.43 7.42 15.14
N ALA A 88 13.91 7.81 16.30
CA ALA A 88 12.53 7.52 16.71
C ALA A 88 11.50 8.13 15.74
N SER A 89 11.74 9.36 15.27
CA SER A 89 10.87 10.01 14.27
C SER A 89 10.85 9.25 12.94
N ARG A 90 12.00 8.71 12.49
CA ARG A 90 12.07 7.85 11.29
C ARG A 90 11.32 6.54 11.49
N GLN A 91 11.51 5.87 12.63
CA GLN A 91 10.78 4.64 12.95
C GLN A 91 9.26 4.87 12.96
N LYS A 92 8.80 5.97 13.57
CA LYS A 92 7.38 6.35 13.53
C LYS A 92 6.89 6.56 12.10
N LYS A 93 7.67 7.23 11.26
CA LYS A 93 7.32 7.44 9.85
C LYS A 93 7.21 6.12 9.07
N MET A 94 8.11 5.16 9.34
CA MET A 94 8.04 3.81 8.76
C MET A 94 6.80 3.04 9.21
N GLN A 95 6.41 3.16 10.48
CA GLN A 95 5.16 2.60 11.01
C GLN A 95 3.91 3.27 10.41
N GLU A 96 3.95 4.58 10.15
CA GLU A 96 2.85 5.28 9.47
C GLU A 96 2.67 4.77 8.03
N ILE A 97 3.78 4.47 7.35
CA ILE A 97 3.79 3.87 6.01
C ILE A 97 3.19 2.45 6.03
N SER A 98 3.65 1.57 6.91
CA SER A 98 3.12 0.20 7.03
C SER A 98 1.64 0.21 7.42
N SER A 99 1.26 1.11 8.32
CA SER A 99 -0.14 1.32 8.73
C SER A 99 -1.02 1.78 7.57
N LEU A 100 -0.51 2.62 6.67
CA LEU A 100 -1.23 3.06 5.47
C LEU A 100 -1.49 1.89 4.51
N VAL A 101 -0.51 1.00 4.29
CA VAL A 101 -0.70 -0.22 3.48
C VAL A 101 -1.78 -1.09 4.08
N LYS A 102 -1.66 -1.40 5.38
CA LYS A 102 -2.63 -2.23 6.10
C LYS A 102 -4.03 -1.62 6.02
N TYR A 103 -4.13 -0.31 6.20
CA TYR A 103 -5.38 0.42 6.10
C TYR A 103 -5.99 0.32 4.70
N PHE A 104 -5.18 0.52 3.66
CA PHE A 104 -5.63 0.39 2.27
C PHE A 104 -6.14 -1.02 1.95
N ILE A 105 -5.40 -2.06 2.33
CA ILE A 105 -5.80 -3.47 2.12
C ILE A 105 -7.14 -3.74 2.79
N LYS A 106 -7.32 -3.30 4.03
CA LYS A 106 -8.60 -3.43 4.74
C LYS A 106 -9.73 -2.69 4.04
N CYS A 107 -9.50 -1.49 3.53
CA CYS A 107 -10.50 -0.74 2.77
C CYS A 107 -10.91 -1.46 1.49
N ALA A 108 -9.95 -1.96 0.71
CA ALA A 108 -10.20 -2.67 -0.55
C ALA A 108 -10.92 -4.00 -0.32
N ASN A 109 -10.48 -4.76 0.69
CA ASN A 109 -10.96 -6.11 0.95
C ASN A 109 -12.20 -6.20 1.87
N ARG A 110 -12.69 -5.06 2.39
CA ARG A 110 -13.79 -5.02 3.37
C ARG A 110 -15.04 -5.80 2.94
N ARG A 111 -15.33 -5.80 1.64
CA ARG A 111 -16.58 -6.36 1.06
C ARG A 111 -16.35 -7.66 0.31
N ALA A 112 -15.17 -7.84 -0.26
CA ALA A 112 -14.64 -9.09 -0.82
C ALA A 112 -13.15 -8.91 -1.07
N PRO A 113 -12.32 -9.97 -1.13
CA PRO A 113 -10.90 -9.81 -1.46
C PRO A 113 -10.75 -9.39 -2.93
N ARG A 114 -10.44 -8.12 -3.18
CA ARG A 114 -10.46 -7.49 -4.51
C ARG A 114 -9.10 -7.09 -5.05
N LEU A 115 -8.09 -7.07 -4.19
CA LEU A 115 -6.71 -6.96 -4.63
C LEU A 115 -6.23 -8.29 -5.15
N LYS A 116 -5.43 -8.29 -6.21
CA LYS A 116 -4.76 -9.49 -6.73
C LYS A 116 -3.73 -9.98 -5.73
N CYS A 117 -3.74 -11.26 -5.42
CA CYS A 117 -2.78 -11.84 -4.48
C CYS A 117 -1.33 -11.63 -4.93
N GLN A 118 -1.06 -11.77 -6.23
CA GLN A 118 0.28 -11.58 -6.80
C GLN A 118 0.85 -10.17 -6.51
N GLU A 119 0.04 -9.13 -6.71
CA GLU A 119 0.45 -7.73 -6.49
C GLU A 119 0.77 -7.48 -5.02
N LEU A 120 -0.04 -8.06 -4.12
CA LEU A 120 0.15 -7.99 -2.68
C LEU A 120 1.41 -8.74 -2.24
N LEU A 121 1.58 -9.99 -2.67
CA LEU A 121 2.71 -10.82 -2.29
C LEU A 121 4.02 -10.25 -2.77
N ASN A 122 4.12 -9.86 -4.05
CA ASN A 122 5.34 -9.26 -4.59
C ASN A 122 5.77 -8.06 -3.73
N TYR A 123 4.84 -7.16 -3.46
CA TYR A 123 5.11 -5.98 -2.67
C TYR A 123 5.56 -6.28 -1.24
N ILE A 124 4.86 -7.18 -0.54
CA ILE A 124 5.22 -7.53 0.83
C ILE A 124 6.56 -8.26 0.86
N MET A 125 6.80 -9.19 -0.06
CA MET A 125 8.05 -9.95 -0.09
C MET A 125 9.25 -9.07 -0.43
N ASP A 126 9.11 -8.15 -1.39
CA ASP A 126 10.16 -7.17 -1.71
C ASP A 126 10.46 -6.29 -0.49
N THR A 127 9.42 -5.92 0.26
CA THR A 127 9.56 -5.07 1.45
C THR A 127 10.20 -5.81 2.64
N VAL A 128 9.81 -7.07 2.89
CA VAL A 128 10.36 -7.89 3.99
C VAL A 128 11.81 -8.31 3.69
N LYS A 129 12.14 -8.58 2.42
CA LYS A 129 13.49 -8.96 1.99
C LYS A 129 14.46 -7.76 1.95
N ASP A 130 13.95 -6.53 1.90
CA ASP A 130 14.80 -5.34 1.98
C ASP A 130 15.39 -5.19 3.39
N SER A 131 16.64 -5.63 3.54
CA SER A 131 17.44 -5.56 4.77
C SER A 131 17.62 -4.13 5.30
N SER A 132 17.40 -3.11 4.46
CA SER A 132 17.49 -1.70 4.87
C SER A 132 16.27 -1.22 5.65
N SER A 133 15.18 -2.00 5.66
CA SER A 133 13.91 -1.54 6.19
C SER A 133 13.80 -1.55 7.73
N GLY A 134 14.79 -2.08 8.44
CA GLY A 134 14.78 -2.14 9.91
C GLY A 134 13.75 -3.13 10.49
N ALA A 135 14.07 -3.68 11.66
CA ALA A 135 13.31 -4.79 12.25
C ALA A 135 11.82 -4.48 12.51
N VAL A 136 11.49 -3.24 12.87
CA VAL A 136 10.10 -2.82 13.15
C VAL A 136 9.25 -2.83 11.88
N TYR A 137 9.79 -2.36 10.76
CA TYR A 137 9.07 -2.34 9.48
C TYR A 137 8.86 -3.76 8.96
N GLY A 138 9.87 -4.64 9.07
CA GLY A 138 9.73 -6.05 8.71
C GLY A 138 8.65 -6.77 9.54
N ALA A 139 8.54 -6.46 10.84
CA ALA A 139 7.51 -7.02 11.71
C ALA A 139 6.09 -6.59 11.30
N ASP A 140 5.89 -5.32 10.93
CA ASP A 140 4.59 -4.84 10.46
C ASP A 140 4.16 -5.53 9.16
N TYR A 141 5.07 -5.68 8.19
CA TYR A 141 4.76 -6.36 6.93
C TYR A 141 4.56 -7.86 7.10
N SER A 142 5.29 -8.49 8.01
CA SER A 142 5.04 -9.87 8.44
C SER A 142 3.65 -10.01 9.06
N ASN A 143 3.21 -9.02 9.86
CA ASN A 143 1.86 -8.99 10.41
C ASN A 143 0.79 -8.86 9.32
N ILE A 144 0.98 -7.97 8.34
CA ILE A 144 0.07 -7.82 7.20
C ILE A 144 0.01 -9.14 6.41
N LEU A 145 1.16 -9.77 6.14
CA LEU A 145 1.22 -11.04 5.45
C LEU A 145 0.37 -12.10 6.14
N LEU A 146 0.58 -12.30 7.44
CA LEU A 146 -0.10 -13.33 8.21
C LEU A 146 -1.59 -13.04 8.42
N LYS A 147 -1.96 -11.77 8.67
CA LYS A 147 -3.31 -11.41 9.12
C LYS A 147 -4.23 -10.92 8.02
N ASP A 148 -3.70 -10.34 6.95
CA ASP A 148 -4.50 -9.70 5.90
C ASP A 148 -4.34 -10.40 4.53
N ILE A 149 -3.32 -11.25 4.34
CA ILE A 149 -3.14 -12.07 3.12
C ILE A 149 -3.35 -13.56 3.38
N LEU A 150 -2.51 -14.18 4.21
CA LEU A 150 -2.53 -15.61 4.48
C LEU A 150 -3.72 -16.06 5.32
N SER A 151 -4.48 -15.13 5.90
CA SER A 151 -5.78 -15.45 6.51
C SER A 151 -6.92 -15.56 5.50
N VAL A 152 -6.73 -15.02 4.28
CA VAL A 152 -7.78 -14.91 3.27
C VAL A 152 -7.73 -16.11 2.33
N ARG A 153 -8.70 -17.02 2.48
CA ARG A 153 -8.76 -18.27 1.70
C ARG A 153 -8.70 -18.08 0.19
N LYS A 154 -9.31 -17.02 -0.36
CA LYS A 154 -9.25 -16.71 -1.81
C LYS A 154 -7.81 -16.65 -2.30
N TYR A 155 -6.94 -16.01 -1.53
CA TYR A 155 -5.56 -15.78 -1.92
C TYR A 155 -4.76 -17.07 -1.97
N TRP A 156 -5.04 -18.06 -1.14
CA TRP A 156 -4.30 -19.33 -1.13
C TRP A 156 -4.31 -20.03 -2.48
N CYS A 157 -5.45 -19.97 -3.18
CA CYS A 157 -5.60 -20.55 -4.51
C CYS A 157 -4.85 -19.76 -5.61
N GLU A 158 -4.45 -18.52 -5.32
CA GLU A 158 -3.70 -17.64 -6.23
C GLU A 158 -2.19 -17.68 -5.97
N ILE A 159 -1.73 -18.25 -4.86
CA ILE A 159 -0.29 -18.38 -4.53
C ILE A 159 0.26 -19.64 -5.18
N SER A 160 1.22 -19.48 -6.09
CA SER A 160 1.95 -20.61 -6.69
C SER A 160 2.87 -21.29 -5.68
N GLN A 161 3.22 -22.56 -5.94
CA GLN A 161 4.17 -23.31 -5.11
C GLN A 161 5.53 -22.59 -4.98
N GLN A 162 6.03 -21.97 -6.06
CA GLN A 162 7.28 -21.21 -6.04
C GLN A 162 7.21 -20.00 -5.09
N GLN A 163 6.07 -19.31 -5.07
CA GLN A 163 5.87 -18.20 -4.13
C GLN A 163 5.82 -18.68 -2.69
N TRP A 164 5.14 -19.80 -2.42
CA TRP A 164 5.13 -20.40 -1.09
C TRP A 164 6.54 -20.73 -0.60
N LEU A 165 7.36 -21.36 -1.45
CA LEU A 165 8.75 -21.66 -1.11
C LEU A 165 9.57 -20.39 -0.87
N GLY A 166 9.36 -19.33 -1.64
CA GLY A 166 10.10 -18.08 -1.50
C GLY A 166 9.72 -17.24 -0.26
N MET A 167 8.73 -17.68 0.52
CA MET A 167 8.27 -17.05 1.77
C MET A 167 8.93 -17.65 3.02
N PHE A 168 9.57 -18.82 2.91
CA PHE A 168 10.29 -19.53 3.97
C PHE A 168 11.78 -19.62 3.65
#